data_AF-A0A838CV68-F1
#
_entry.id   AF-A0A838CV68-F1
#
_cell.length_a   1.000
_cell.length_b   1.000
_cell.length_c   1.000
_cell.angle_alpha   90.00
_cell.angle_beta   90.00
_cell.angle_gamma   90.00
#
_symmetry.space_group_name_H-M   'P 1'
#
loop_
_entity.id
_entity.type
_entity.pdbx_description
1 polymer ?
#
loop_
_entity_poly.entity_id
_entity_poly.type
_entity_poly.pdbx_seq_one_letter_code
_entity_poly.pdbx_strand_id
1 'polypeptide(L)' 'MVVSGKIHHKHHHIDFEVNLDHEGIREGKIESEDAKRALIQAINRKFRVMYPLSSTIDPVHVRTF' A
#
# COMPACT_ATOMS: atom_id res chain seq x y z
N MET A 1 8.98 8.87 2.71
CA MET A 1 8.17 8.86 1.47
C MET A 1 6.69 8.65 1.80
N VAL A 2 5.77 9.40 1.14
CA VAL A 2 4.32 9.18 1.22
C VAL A 2 3.91 8.29 0.05
N VAL A 3 3.20 7.19 0.33
CA VAL A 3 2.64 6.29 -0.67
C VAL A 3 1.13 6.33 -0.58
N SER A 4 0.48 6.61 -1.70
CA SER A 4 -0.97 6.67 -1.83
C SER A 4 -1.46 5.73 -2.93
N GLY A 5 -2.71 5.31 -2.86
CA GLY A 5 -3.28 4.38 -3.83
C GLY A 5 -4.57 3.77 -3.33
N LYS A 6 -5.01 2.71 -3.98
CA LYS A 6 -6.24 2.00 -3.63
C LYS A 6 -5.96 0.53 -3.38
N ILE A 7 -6.39 0.03 -2.23
CA ILE A 7 -6.33 -1.39 -1.90
C ILE A 7 -7.72 -2.00 -2.02
N HIS A 8 -7.78 -3.21 -2.58
CA HIS A 8 -9.01 -3.96 -2.81
C HIS A 8 -8.89 -5.37 -2.24
N HIS A 9 -9.95 -5.80 -1.57
CA HIS A 9 -10.11 -7.19 -1.15
C HIS A 9 -11.58 -7.59 -1.20
N LYS A 10 -11.92 -8.53 -2.08
CA LYS A 10 -13.30 -8.96 -2.35
C LYS A 10 -14.17 -7.75 -2.72
N HIS A 11 -15.18 -7.42 -1.91
CA HIS A 11 -16.08 -6.29 -2.11
C HIS A 11 -15.67 -5.02 -1.34
N HIS A 12 -14.54 -5.05 -0.64
CA HIS A 12 -14.05 -3.93 0.16
C HIS A 12 -12.89 -3.25 -0.54
N HIS A 13 -12.95 -1.93 -0.66
CA HIS A 13 -11.86 -1.12 -1.15
C HIS A 13 -11.67 0.12 -0.28
N ILE A 14 -10.43 0.58 -0.16
CA ILE A 14 -10.08 1.80 0.56
C ILE A 14 -9.00 2.53 -0.23
N ASP A 15 -9.22 3.83 -0.41
CA ASP A 15 -8.17 4.75 -0.82
C ASP A 15 -7.29 5.05 0.39
N PHE A 16 -5.99 4.78 0.27
CA PHE A 16 -5.02 4.93 1.34
C PHE A 16 -3.98 6.00 0.98
N GLU A 17 -3.44 6.59 2.03
CA GLU A 17 -2.23 7.41 1.98
C GLU A 17 -1.45 7.07 3.25
N VAL A 18 -0.23 6.56 3.13
CA VAL A 18 0.58 6.13 4.27
C VAL A 18 2.01 6.65 4.11
N ASN A 19 2.63 7.01 5.23
CA ASN A 19 4.07 7.27 5.25
C ASN A 19 4.78 5.92 5.32
N LEU A 20 5.44 5.55 4.24
CA LEU A 20 6.24 4.34 4.16
C LEU A 20 7.47 4.61 3.31
N ASP A 21 8.64 4.45 3.93
CA ASP A 21 9.93 4.51 3.25
C ASP A 21 10.40 3.08 3.00
N HIS A 22 10.36 2.63 1.74
CA HIS A 22 10.77 1.28 1.37
C HIS A 22 11.30 1.27 -0.06
N GLU A 23 12.51 0.74 -0.24
CA GLU A 23 13.22 0.74 -1.52
C GLU A 23 12.49 0.02 -2.66
N GLY A 24 11.56 -0.89 -2.33
CA GLY A 24 10.78 -1.66 -3.29
C GLY A 24 9.44 -1.02 -3.68
N ILE A 25 9.17 0.23 -3.28
CA ILE A 25 7.97 0.96 -3.70
C ILE A 25 8.40 2.15 -4.55
N ARG A 26 7.88 2.19 -5.78
CA ARG A 26 8.13 3.26 -6.75
C ARG A 26 6.81 3.76 -7.34
N GLU A 27 6.86 4.90 -7.99
CA GLU A 27 5.71 5.45 -8.71
C GLU A 27 5.11 4.39 -9.66
N GLY A 28 3.82 4.11 -9.48
CA GLY A 28 3.05 3.15 -10.24
C GLY A 28 3.40 1.67 -10.01
N LYS A 29 4.39 1.33 -9.17
CA LYS A 29 4.89 -0.05 -9.08
C LYS A 29 5.37 -0.45 -7.69
N ILE A 30 5.00 -1.66 -7.29
CA ILE A 30 5.55 -2.36 -6.13
C ILE A 30 6.49 -3.44 -6.67
N GLU A 31 7.79 -3.30 -6.41
CA GLU A 31 8.84 -4.12 -7.03
C GLU A 31 9.12 -5.43 -6.26
N SER A 32 8.60 -5.58 -5.04
CA SER A 32 8.88 -6.75 -4.20
C SER A 32 7.70 -7.17 -3.33
N GLU A 33 7.60 -8.46 -2.99
CA GLU A 33 6.58 -8.94 -2.04
C GLU A 33 6.76 -8.35 -0.64
N ASP A 34 8.00 -8.14 -0.18
CA ASP A 34 8.27 -7.48 1.09
C ASP A 34 7.73 -6.05 1.13
N ALA A 35 7.89 -5.31 0.03
CA ALA A 35 7.34 -3.97 -0.12
C ALA A 35 5.80 -3.98 -0.08
N LYS A 36 5.16 -4.95 -0.74
CA LYS A 36 3.71 -5.16 -0.66
C LYS A 36 3.27 -5.46 0.77
N ARG A 37 3.99 -6.33 1.47
CA ARG A 37 3.71 -6.72 2.86
C ARG A 37 3.80 -5.53 3.80
N ALA A 38 4.87 -4.75 3.69
CA ALA A 38 5.07 -3.53 4.48
C ALA A 38 3.97 -2.50 4.22
N LEU A 39 3.57 -2.32 2.96
CA LEU A 39 2.49 -1.42 2.57
C LEU A 39 1.15 -1.83 3.17
N ILE A 40 0.78 -3.11 3.04
CA ILE A 40 -0.46 -3.64 3.62
C ILE A 40 -0.46 -3.49 5.14
N GLN A 41 0.66 -3.75 5.81
CA GLN A 41 0.79 -3.54 7.26
C GLN A 41 0.61 -2.07 7.65
N ALA A 42 1.20 -1.14 6.89
CA ALA A 42 1.04 0.29 7.12
C ALA A 42 -0.42 0.74 6.95
N ILE A 43 -1.11 0.25 5.92
CA ILE A 43 -2.54 0.49 5.68
C ILE A 43 -3.37 -0.07 6.84
N ASN A 44 -3.15 -1.34 7.20
CA ASN A 44 -3.86 -2.01 8.29
C ASN A 44 -3.71 -1.24 9.61
N ARG A 45 -2.51 -0.74 9.90
CA ARG A 45 -2.23 0.06 11.10
C ARG A 45 -2.91 1.43 11.06
N LYS A 46 -2.88 2.13 9.93
CA LYS A 46 -3.47 3.47 9.79
C LYS A 46 -4.99 3.45 9.83
N PHE A 47 -5.61 2.52 9.11
CA PHE A 47 -7.06 2.43 8.96
C PHE A 47 -7.73 1.46 9.95
N ARG A 48 -6.95 0.78 10.81
CA ARG A 48 -7.42 -0.24 11.76
C ARG A 48 -8.22 -1.35 11.07
N VAL A 49 -7.71 -1.82 9.92
CA VAL A 49 -8.28 -2.88 9.08
C VAL A 49 -7.35 -4.09 9.03
N MET A 50 -7.84 -5.21 8.50
CA MET A 50 -7.05 -6.43 8.28
C MET A 50 -7.14 -6.90 6.83
N TYR A 51 -6.41 -6.22 5.94
CA TYR A 51 -6.18 -6.70 4.59
C TYR A 51 -5.13 -7.81 4.59
N PRO A 52 -5.41 -8.97 3.97
CA PRO A 52 -4.42 -10.02 3.74
C PRO A 52 -3.48 -9.66 2.58
N LEU A 53 -2.34 -10.36 2.48
CA LEU A 53 -1.38 -10.23 1.38
C LEU A 53 -1.97 -10.56 -0.01
N SER A 54 -3.04 -11.35 -0.06
CA SER A 54 -3.81 -11.64 -1.27
C SER A 54 -4.64 -10.46 -1.76
N SER A 55 -4.65 -9.33 -1.05
CA SER A 55 -5.30 -8.10 -1.52
C SER A 55 -4.60 -7.55 -2.76
N THR A 56 -5.40 -6.97 -3.64
CA THR A 56 -4.93 -6.30 -4.86
C THR A 56 -4.69 -4.83 -4.51
N ILE A 57 -3.58 -4.28 -4.98
CA ILE A 57 -3.25 -2.87 -4.80
C ILE A 57 -3.13 -2.29 -6.20
N ASP A 58 -3.89 -1.24 -6.49
CA ASP A 58 -3.77 -0.49 -7.74
C ASP A 58 -2.38 0.19 -7.82
N PRO A 59 -1.96 0.65 -9.01
CA PRO A 59 -0.73 1.43 -9.15
C PRO A 59 -0.66 2.55 -8.11
N VAL A 60 0.42 2.56 -7.33
CA VAL A 60 0.59 3.48 -6.20
C VAL A 60 1.22 4.81 -6.64
N HIS A 61 0.78 5.91 -6.06
CA HIS A 61 1.38 7.22 -6.25
C HIS A 61 2.32 7.55 -5.08
N VAL A 62 3.54 7.95 -5.40
CA VAL A 62 4.64 8.16 -4.49
C VAL A 62 5.01 9.65 -4.45
N ARG A 63 4.94 10.24 -3.27
CA ARG A 63 5.39 11.62 -3.01
C ARG A 63 6.59 11.61 -2.07
N THR A 64 7.73 12.09 -2.58
CA THR A 64 8.93 12.38 -1.81
C THR A 64 9.00 13.88 -1.56
N PHE A 65 9.02 14.30 -0.30
CA PHE A 65 9.20 15.69 0.12
C PHE A 65 10.64 15.90 0.57
#